data_AF-A0A349KRI7-F1
#
_entry.id   AF-A0A349KRI7-F1
#
_cell.length_a   1.000
_cell.length_b   1.000
_cell.length_c   1.000
_cell.angle_alpha   90.00
_cell.angle_beta   90.00
_cell.angle_gamma   90.00
#
_symmetry.space_group_name_H-M   'P 1'
#
loop_
_entity.id
_entity.type
_entity.pdbx_description
1 polymer ?
#
loop_
_entity_poly.entity_id
_entity_poly.type
_entity_poly.pdbx_seq_one_letter_code
_entity_poly.pdbx_strand_id
1 'polypeptide(L)'
;MSRSNPIKPRYLGGLSALFWGWQCELIWFALPIAIILEARYYLNRRWALTKTDFYRVADLTAVGLVAMVFFLFLNRQEYHFITMLLAWIPILLFPLVAVLAYSTTPRMSLDVLFYSLRRQREAVQQSWDMDYVYLGACLLAAGLNKESSYYFPVVVIIFACSLYQLRSPRFTKKTFVIGLCVILLTATAFHHGIRNTHLSIKKQTELWIANWVSQRTDPLKTRTALGKVGQLKLSDSIAFRI
;
A
#
# COMPACT_ATOMS: atom_id res chain seq x y z
N MET A 1 35.10 9.96 -7.64
CA MET A 1 33.79 9.45 -7.15
C MET A 1 33.02 10.59 -6.50
N SER A 2 32.07 11.17 -7.23
CA SER A 2 31.26 12.29 -6.74
C SER A 2 30.46 11.85 -5.51
N ARG A 3 30.74 12.48 -4.36
CA ARG A 3 29.91 12.38 -3.15
C ARG A 3 28.56 13.05 -3.46
N SER A 4 27.64 12.30 -4.06
CA SER A 4 26.23 12.69 -4.02
C SER A 4 25.78 12.53 -2.58
N ASN A 5 25.83 13.64 -1.81
CA ASN A 5 25.04 13.75 -0.59
C ASN A 5 23.60 13.43 -1.02
N PRO A 6 23.02 12.29 -0.60
CA PRO A 6 21.61 12.05 -0.89
C PRO A 6 20.87 13.21 -0.20
N ILE A 7 20.21 14.04 -0.99
CA ILE A 7 19.36 15.11 -0.48
C ILE A 7 18.23 14.38 0.24
N LYS A 8 18.40 14.16 1.54
CA LYS A 8 17.39 13.49 2.34
C LYS A 8 16.13 14.32 2.27
N PRO A 9 15.00 13.74 1.85
CA PRO A 9 13.82 14.49 1.56
C PRO A 9 13.25 15.12 2.84
N ARG A 10 13.49 16.44 3.01
CA ARG A 10 13.00 17.20 4.16
C ARG A 10 11.48 17.24 4.14
N TYR A 11 10.87 16.97 5.30
CA TYR A 11 9.42 17.04 5.54
C TYR A 11 8.54 16.00 4.82
N LEU A 12 9.05 15.26 3.83
CA LEU A 12 8.26 14.27 3.07
C LEU A 12 7.94 13.01 3.88
N GLY A 13 8.84 12.59 4.77
CA GLY A 13 8.61 11.45 5.65
C GLY A 13 7.46 11.72 6.61
N GLY A 14 7.47 12.86 7.32
CA GLY A 14 6.39 13.25 8.21
C GLY A 14 5.06 13.50 7.47
N LEU A 15 5.10 14.18 6.31
CA LEU A 15 3.89 14.43 5.52
C LEU A 15 3.22 13.14 5.04
N SER A 16 4.01 12.18 4.55
CA SER A 16 3.47 10.89 4.10
C SER A 16 2.92 10.05 5.25
N ALA A 17 3.55 10.10 6.44
CA ALA A 17 3.02 9.46 7.65
C ALA A 17 1.68 10.08 8.09
N LEU A 18 1.58 11.41 8.14
CA LEU A 18 0.34 12.11 8.49
C LEU A 18 -0.79 11.80 7.50
N PHE A 19 -0.46 11.80 6.21
CA PHE A 19 -1.42 11.47 5.16
C PHE A 19 -1.94 10.03 5.30
N TRP A 20 -1.06 9.07 5.55
CA TRP A 20 -1.45 7.69 5.85
C TRP A 20 -2.32 7.60 7.11
N GLY A 21 -1.93 8.29 8.19
CA GLY A 21 -2.68 8.31 9.45
C GLY A 21 -4.08 8.86 9.32
N TRP A 22 -4.26 9.93 8.54
CA TRP A 22 -5.58 10.44 8.19
C TRP A 22 -6.35 9.36 7.42
N GLN A 23 -5.77 8.84 6.33
CA GLN A 23 -6.48 8.00 5.37
C GLN A 23 -6.88 6.62 5.96
N CYS A 24 -6.14 6.09 6.93
CA CYS A 24 -6.45 4.84 7.61
C CYS A 24 -7.12 5.03 8.99
N GLU A 25 -7.40 6.27 9.42
CA GLU A 25 -7.89 6.63 10.76
C GLU A 25 -6.92 6.29 11.92
N LEU A 26 -5.64 6.05 11.63
CA LEU A 26 -4.56 5.83 12.62
C LEU A 26 -3.81 7.12 12.98
N ILE A 27 -4.51 8.25 13.05
CA ILE A 27 -3.89 9.57 13.29
C ILE A 27 -3.10 9.61 14.61
N TRP A 28 -3.58 8.88 15.62
CA TRP A 28 -2.93 8.75 16.93
C TRP A 28 -1.53 8.13 16.88
N PHE A 29 -1.28 7.24 15.91
CA PHE A 29 0.04 6.66 15.68
C PHE A 29 0.85 7.49 14.68
N ALA A 30 0.21 8.04 13.67
CA ALA A 30 0.89 8.83 12.64
C ALA A 30 1.49 10.13 13.17
N LEU A 31 0.81 10.81 14.10
CA LEU A 31 1.27 12.07 14.68
C LEU A 31 2.61 11.91 15.43
N PRO A 32 2.77 10.98 16.39
CA PRO A 32 4.06 10.79 17.05
C PRO A 32 5.14 10.29 16.09
N ILE A 33 4.79 9.43 15.12
CA ILE A 33 5.74 8.97 14.09
C ILE A 33 6.25 10.15 13.26
N ALA A 34 5.36 11.02 12.79
CA ALA A 34 5.74 12.20 12.02
C ALA A 34 6.65 13.14 12.82
N ILE A 35 6.33 13.38 14.10
CA ILE A 35 7.18 14.20 14.98
C ILE A 35 8.57 13.57 15.12
N ILE A 36 8.67 12.27 15.37
CA ILE A 36 9.96 11.59 15.54
C ILE A 36 10.79 11.64 14.24
N LEU A 37 10.14 11.52 13.08
CA LEU A 37 10.82 11.60 11.79
C LEU A 37 11.30 13.02 11.46
N GLU A 38 10.56 14.06 11.82
CA GLU A 38 10.98 15.45 11.59
C GLU A 38 11.98 15.96 12.64
N ALA A 39 11.89 15.45 13.87
CA ALA A 39 12.80 15.79 14.97
C ALA A 39 14.27 15.51 14.61
N ARG A 40 14.55 14.56 13.71
CA ARG A 40 15.91 14.28 13.20
C ARG A 40 16.60 15.48 12.55
N TYR A 41 15.83 16.44 12.03
CA TYR A 41 16.38 17.65 11.39
C TYR A 41 16.73 18.74 12.41
N TYR A 42 16.13 18.70 13.59
CA TYR A 42 16.36 19.64 14.68
C TYR A 42 17.37 19.10 15.70
N LEU A 43 17.43 17.78 15.88
CA LEU A 43 18.40 17.13 16.75
C LEU A 43 19.68 16.79 15.98
N ASN A 44 20.79 17.43 16.35
CA ASN A 44 22.12 17.08 15.84
C ASN A 44 22.70 15.77 16.44
N ARG A 45 21.92 15.05 17.25
CA ARG A 45 22.37 13.86 17.97
C ARG A 45 22.28 12.62 17.08
N ARG A 46 23.41 12.26 16.46
CA ARG A 46 23.56 11.02 15.70
C ARG A 46 24.19 9.93 16.57
N TRP A 47 23.55 8.76 16.60
CA TRP A 47 23.96 7.62 17.38
C TRP A 47 24.95 6.77 16.55
N ALA A 48 26.12 6.49 17.11
CA ALA A 48 27.08 5.58 16.50
C ALA A 48 26.66 4.13 16.79
N LEU A 49 25.73 3.61 15.97
CA LEU A 49 25.19 2.26 16.13
C LEU A 49 26.03 1.22 15.39
N THR A 50 26.14 0.03 15.99
CA THR A 50 26.90 -1.09 15.41
C THR A 50 25.98 -1.93 14.52
N LYS A 51 26.55 -2.66 13.54
CA LYS A 51 25.78 -3.58 12.66
C LYS A 51 24.87 -4.55 13.41
N THR A 52 25.29 -4.99 14.59
CA THR A 52 24.51 -5.87 15.49
C THR A 52 23.19 -5.26 15.95
N ASP A 53 23.17 -3.94 16.20
CA ASP A 53 21.98 -3.24 16.68
C ASP A 53 20.94 -3.13 15.57
N PHE A 54 21.40 -2.89 14.34
CA PHE A 54 20.53 -2.90 13.16
C PHE A 54 19.86 -4.24 12.93
N TYR A 55 20.59 -5.35 13.10
CA TYR A 55 19.99 -6.68 12.97
C TYR A 55 18.94 -6.95 14.04
N ARG A 56 19.16 -6.52 15.30
CA ARG A 56 18.18 -6.69 16.38
C ARG A 56 16.88 -5.92 16.09
N VAL A 57 16.99 -4.71 15.57
CA VAL A 57 15.83 -3.89 15.23
C VAL A 57 15.09 -4.48 14.03
N ALA A 58 15.81 -4.96 13.02
CA ALA A 58 15.19 -5.65 11.89
C ALA A 58 14.50 -6.95 12.32
N ASP A 59 15.13 -7.76 13.17
CA ASP A 59 14.52 -8.96 13.76
C ASP A 59 13.25 -8.59 14.54
N LEU A 60 13.26 -7.49 15.31
CA LEU A 60 12.06 -7.00 16.02
C LEU A 60 10.95 -6.61 15.04
N THR A 61 11.25 -5.91 13.95
CA THR A 61 10.25 -5.59 12.92
C THR A 61 9.72 -6.82 12.20
N ALA A 62 10.57 -7.82 11.93
CA ALA A 62 10.17 -9.08 11.32
C ALA A 62 9.27 -9.90 12.26
N VAL A 63 9.62 -9.99 13.54
CA VAL A 63 8.79 -10.63 14.57
C VAL A 63 7.45 -9.91 14.70
N GLY A 64 7.44 -8.58 14.70
CA GLY A 64 6.21 -7.79 14.72
C GLY A 64 5.30 -8.08 13.51
N LEU A 65 5.89 -8.22 12.31
CA LEU A 65 5.16 -8.58 11.10
C LEU A 65 4.58 -10.00 11.17
N VAL A 66 5.37 -10.98 11.63
CA VAL A 66 4.89 -12.36 11.82
C VAL A 66 3.79 -12.42 12.88
N ALA A 67 3.96 -11.71 14.00
CA ALA A 67 2.95 -11.62 15.05
C ALA A 67 1.65 -11.00 14.52
N MET A 68 1.72 -9.95 13.69
CA MET A 68 0.55 -9.34 13.07
C MET A 68 -0.16 -10.29 12.11
N VAL A 69 0.60 -11.00 11.27
CA VAL A 69 0.04 -12.04 10.38
C VAL A 69 -0.65 -13.14 11.18
N PHE A 70 -0.01 -13.61 12.26
CA PHE A 70 -0.58 -14.62 13.13
C PHE A 70 -1.85 -14.12 13.84
N PHE A 71 -1.84 -12.89 14.35
CA PHE A 71 -3.00 -12.26 14.98
C PHE A 71 -4.19 -12.14 14.01
N LEU A 72 -3.94 -11.69 12.77
CA LEU A 72 -4.97 -11.60 11.73
C LEU A 72 -5.43 -13.00 11.28
N PHE A 73 -4.54 -13.99 11.28
CA PHE A 73 -4.89 -15.38 10.99
C PHE A 73 -5.75 -16.00 12.10
N LEU A 74 -5.57 -15.64 13.36
CA LEU A 74 -6.46 -16.10 14.43
C LEU A 74 -7.83 -15.41 14.36
N ASN A 75 -7.86 -14.14 13.94
CA ASN A 75 -9.08 -13.34 13.79
C ASN A 75 -9.69 -13.42 12.38
N ARG A 76 -9.71 -14.61 11.76
CA ARG A 76 -10.17 -14.88 10.36
C ARG A 76 -11.59 -14.41 10.00
N GLN A 77 -12.37 -13.85 10.91
CA GLN A 77 -13.78 -13.51 10.69
C GLN A 77 -13.99 -12.33 9.72
N GLU A 78 -12.97 -11.53 9.43
CA GLU A 78 -13.12 -10.33 8.61
C GLU A 78 -12.54 -10.51 7.20
N TYR A 79 -13.34 -10.22 6.18
CA TYR A 79 -13.01 -10.27 4.74
C TYR A 79 -11.88 -9.30 4.30
N HIS A 80 -11.14 -8.72 5.24
CA HIS A 80 -10.21 -7.60 5.06
C HIS A 80 -8.78 -7.88 5.57
N PHE A 81 -8.36 -9.15 5.59
CA PHE A 81 -7.00 -9.56 6.01
C PHE A 81 -5.89 -8.74 5.32
N ILE A 82 -5.92 -8.67 3.98
CA ILE A 82 -4.87 -8.04 3.18
C ILE A 82 -4.87 -6.52 3.41
N THR A 83 -6.04 -5.88 3.40
CA THR A 83 -6.17 -4.43 3.58
C THR A 83 -5.70 -4.01 4.97
N MET A 84 -6.01 -4.78 6.02
CA MET A 84 -5.56 -4.47 7.36
C MET A 84 -4.06 -4.70 7.52
N LEU A 85 -3.52 -5.79 6.95
CA LEU A 85 -2.08 -6.04 6.97
C LEU A 85 -1.31 -4.89 6.30
N LEU A 86 -1.73 -4.47 5.10
CA LEU A 86 -1.04 -3.38 4.39
C LEU A 86 -1.21 -2.03 5.10
N ALA A 87 -2.35 -1.76 5.73
CA ALA A 87 -2.56 -0.52 6.48
C ALA A 87 -1.59 -0.37 7.67
N TRP A 88 -1.14 -1.47 8.27
CA TRP A 88 -0.23 -1.46 9.43
C TRP A 88 1.26 -1.53 9.08
N ILE A 89 1.62 -1.74 7.81
CA ILE A 89 3.03 -1.78 7.35
C ILE A 89 3.83 -0.55 7.81
N PRO A 90 3.32 0.71 7.70
CA PRO A 90 4.07 1.88 8.13
C PRO A 90 4.45 1.85 9.62
N ILE A 91 3.56 1.33 10.48
CA ILE A 91 3.87 1.16 11.92
C ILE A 91 4.97 0.12 12.10
N LEU A 92 4.89 -1.01 11.39
CA LEU A 92 5.86 -2.09 11.52
C LEU A 92 7.25 -1.69 11.01
N LEU A 93 7.34 -0.86 9.97
CA LEU A 93 8.61 -0.36 9.43
C LEU A 93 9.19 0.81 10.25
N PHE A 94 8.37 1.49 11.04
CA PHE A 94 8.79 2.69 11.77
C PHE A 94 10.02 2.50 12.68
N PRO A 95 10.13 1.45 13.52
CA PRO A 95 11.31 1.26 14.38
C PRO A 95 12.61 1.18 13.57
N LEU A 96 12.56 0.49 12.43
CA LEU A 96 13.71 0.34 11.53
C LEU A 96 14.12 1.69 10.93
N VAL A 97 13.14 2.44 10.41
CA VAL A 97 13.34 3.77 9.82
C VAL A 97 13.87 4.75 10.85
N ALA A 98 13.32 4.75 12.07
CA ALA A 98 13.75 5.63 13.15
C ALA A 98 15.23 5.38 13.51
N VAL A 99 15.61 4.10 13.69
CA VAL A 99 16.99 3.74 14.03
C VAL A 99 17.98 4.17 12.93
N LEU A 100 17.62 4.00 11.65
CA LEU A 100 18.42 4.49 10.52
C LEU A 100 18.46 6.01 10.42
N ALA A 101 17.36 6.69 10.76
CA ALA A 101 17.27 8.14 10.70
C ALA A 101 18.19 8.82 11.74
N TYR A 102 18.32 8.22 12.94
CA TYR A 102 19.18 8.71 14.01
C TYR A 102 20.60 8.13 13.98
N SER A 103 20.90 7.17 13.10
CA SER A 103 22.23 6.61 12.94
C SER A 103 23.20 7.53 12.19
N THR A 104 24.50 7.36 12.43
CA THR A 104 25.59 7.90 11.61
C THR A 104 25.67 7.26 10.22
N THR A 105 25.16 6.04 10.02
CA THR A 105 25.08 5.35 8.72
C THR A 105 23.81 5.75 7.95
N PRO A 106 23.93 6.49 6.83
CA PRO A 106 22.75 7.04 6.15
C PRO A 106 22.06 6.06 5.19
N ARG A 107 22.66 4.89 4.92
CA ARG A 107 22.10 3.90 3.99
C ARG A 107 22.12 2.51 4.61
N MET A 108 21.05 1.76 4.36
CA MET A 108 20.92 0.38 4.82
C MET A 108 21.29 -0.57 3.70
N SER A 109 22.13 -1.56 4.00
CA SER A 109 22.38 -2.69 3.12
C SER A 109 21.25 -3.72 3.22
N LEU A 110 20.96 -4.39 2.11
CA LEU A 110 19.79 -5.27 1.97
C LEU A 110 19.83 -6.51 2.90
N ASP A 111 21.02 -6.87 3.38
CA ASP A 111 21.26 -7.95 4.34
C ASP A 111 20.59 -7.73 5.70
N VAL A 112 20.27 -6.48 6.04
CA VAL A 112 19.63 -6.18 7.32
C VAL A 112 18.12 -6.42 7.28
N LEU A 113 17.47 -6.12 6.15
CA LEU A 113 16.02 -6.33 5.98
C LEU A 113 15.64 -7.80 5.84
N PHE A 114 16.52 -8.59 5.21
CA PHE A 114 16.25 -10.00 4.94
C PHE A 114 17.21 -10.88 5.70
N TYR A 115 16.70 -11.53 6.75
CA TYR A 115 17.45 -12.53 7.52
C TYR A 115 18.10 -13.60 6.63
N SER A 116 17.45 -13.97 5.53
CA SER A 116 17.96 -14.94 4.55
C SER A 116 19.24 -14.47 3.84
N LEU A 117 19.40 -13.16 3.58
CA LEU A 117 20.59 -12.62 2.93
C LEU A 117 21.75 -12.39 3.91
N ARG A 118 21.49 -12.36 5.22
CA ARG A 118 22.52 -12.29 6.25
C ARG A 118 23.46 -13.50 6.28
N ARG A 119 23.01 -14.65 5.75
CA ARG A 119 23.78 -15.89 5.66
C ARG A 119 24.62 -16.02 4.38
N GLN A 120 24.54 -15.05 3.46
CA GLN A 120 25.34 -15.10 2.23
C GLN A 120 26.80 -14.70 2.50
N ARG A 121 27.75 -15.43 1.88
CA ARG A 121 29.20 -15.20 2.03
C ARG A 121 29.65 -13.87 1.43
N GLU A 122 28.91 -13.34 0.46
CA GLU A 122 29.19 -12.05 -0.16
C GLU A 122 28.31 -10.96 0.45
N ALA A 123 28.94 -9.91 0.96
CA ALA A 123 28.22 -8.77 1.50
C ALA A 123 27.50 -8.04 0.36
N VAL A 124 26.16 -8.03 0.41
CA VAL A 124 25.32 -7.31 -0.56
C VAL A 124 25.64 -5.82 -0.49
N GLN A 125 26.29 -5.29 -1.53
CA GLN A 125 26.67 -3.88 -1.62
C GLN A 125 25.49 -2.95 -1.95
N GLN A 126 24.31 -3.52 -2.23
CA GLN A 126 23.14 -2.73 -2.58
C GLN A 126 22.61 -2.01 -1.34
N SER A 127 22.78 -0.68 -1.34
CA SER A 127 22.38 0.19 -0.25
C SER A 127 21.25 1.10 -0.69
N TRP A 128 20.18 1.12 0.10
CA TRP A 128 18.95 1.87 -0.20
C TRP A 128 18.70 2.88 0.90
N ASP A 129 18.03 3.98 0.56
CA ASP A 129 17.60 4.98 1.53
C ASP A 129 16.20 4.63 2.02
N MET A 130 16.09 4.35 3.31
CA MET A 130 14.86 3.84 3.92
C MET A 130 13.76 4.91 3.98
N ASP A 131 14.12 6.19 3.84
CA ASP A 131 13.16 7.29 3.78
C ASP A 131 12.18 7.13 2.59
N TYR A 132 12.67 6.68 1.43
CA TYR A 132 11.83 6.44 0.25
C TYR A 132 11.02 5.15 0.35
N VAL A 133 11.57 4.12 1.01
CA VAL A 133 10.85 2.86 1.26
C VAL A 133 9.67 3.12 2.20
N TYR A 134 9.91 3.90 3.26
CA TYR A 134 8.86 4.31 4.19
C TYR A 134 7.80 5.18 3.52
N LEU A 135 8.21 6.14 2.68
CA LEU A 135 7.28 6.95 1.89
C LEU A 135 6.41 6.08 0.98
N GLY A 136 7.01 5.14 0.26
CA GLY A 136 6.27 4.20 -0.60
C GLY A 136 5.29 3.34 0.19
N ALA A 137 5.69 2.84 1.36
CA ALA A 137 4.83 2.07 2.25
C ALA A 137 3.64 2.90 2.76
N CYS A 138 3.85 4.15 3.16
CA CYS A 138 2.78 5.05 3.60
C CYS A 138 1.78 5.35 2.47
N LEU A 139 2.28 5.62 1.25
CA LEU A 139 1.40 5.88 0.10
C LEU A 139 0.60 4.63 -0.29
N LEU A 140 1.24 3.45 -0.33
CA LEU A 140 0.55 2.18 -0.60
C LEU A 140 -0.52 1.89 0.44
N ALA A 141 -0.22 2.07 1.73
CA ALA A 141 -1.16 1.87 2.81
C ALA A 141 -2.34 2.86 2.74
N ALA A 142 -2.06 4.13 2.43
CA ALA A 142 -3.10 5.15 2.23
C ALA A 142 -4.03 4.82 1.04
N GLY A 143 -3.49 4.21 -0.03
CA GLY A 143 -4.28 3.86 -1.21
C GLY A 143 -5.34 2.77 -1.02
N LEU A 144 -5.34 2.11 0.13
CA LEU A 144 -6.30 1.03 0.43
C LEU A 144 -7.69 1.55 0.78
N ASN A 145 -7.80 2.78 1.24
CA ASN A 145 -9.09 3.36 1.54
C ASN A 145 -9.73 3.87 0.23
N LYS A 146 -10.85 3.23 -0.12
CA LYS A 146 -11.49 3.23 -1.44
C LYS A 146 -12.31 4.50 -1.72
N GLU A 147 -12.58 5.32 -0.71
CA GLU A 147 -13.58 6.40 -0.81
C GLU A 147 -12.99 7.82 -0.91
N SER A 148 -11.67 7.99 -0.78
CA SER A 148 -11.08 9.33 -0.76
C SER A 148 -10.78 9.86 -2.16
N SER A 149 -11.61 10.79 -2.62
CA SER A 149 -11.36 11.59 -3.84
C SER A 149 -10.03 12.36 -3.77
N TYR A 150 -9.56 12.66 -2.56
CA TYR A 150 -8.35 13.43 -2.30
C TYR A 150 -7.06 12.60 -2.39
N TYR A 151 -7.14 11.27 -2.45
CA TYR A 151 -5.96 10.42 -2.45
C TYR A 151 -5.03 10.71 -3.63
N PHE A 152 -5.61 10.67 -4.84
CA PHE A 152 -4.86 10.83 -6.08
C PHE A 152 -4.12 12.18 -6.20
N PRO A 153 -4.75 13.35 -6.00
CA PRO A 153 -4.03 14.62 -6.09
C PRO A 153 -2.92 14.76 -5.04
N VAL A 154 -3.13 14.26 -3.82
CA VAL A 154 -2.10 14.32 -2.77
C VAL A 154 -0.89 13.44 -3.11
N VAL A 155 -1.14 12.21 -3.60
CA VAL A 155 -0.08 11.29 -4.05
C VAL A 155 0.72 11.90 -5.20
N VAL A 156 0.04 12.50 -6.19
CA VAL A 156 0.65 13.21 -7.32
C VAL A 156 1.57 14.33 -6.82
N ILE A 157 1.15 15.12 -5.84
CA ILE A 157 1.97 16.19 -5.23
C ILE A 157 3.17 15.60 -4.49
N ILE A 158 3.01 14.55 -3.69
CA ILE A 158 4.11 13.91 -2.96
C ILE A 158 5.13 13.32 -3.94
N PHE A 159 4.68 12.65 -5.01
CA PHE A 159 5.56 12.14 -6.07
C PHE A 159 6.27 13.29 -6.82
N ALA A 160 5.57 14.38 -7.11
CA ALA A 160 6.15 15.57 -7.73
C ALA A 160 7.28 16.14 -6.87
N CYS A 161 7.03 16.32 -5.58
CA CYS A 161 8.01 16.80 -4.61
C CYS A 161 9.20 15.85 -4.47
N SER A 162 8.95 14.53 -4.43
CA SER A 162 10.00 13.52 -4.37
C SER A 162 10.89 13.55 -5.62
N LEU A 163 10.30 13.49 -6.82
CA LEU A 163 11.04 13.54 -8.09
C LEU A 163 11.82 14.84 -8.26
N TYR A 164 11.27 15.97 -7.81
CA TYR A 164 11.97 17.25 -7.84
C TYR A 164 13.26 17.25 -7.00
N GLN A 165 13.27 16.52 -5.88
CA GLN A 165 14.46 16.40 -5.02
C GLN A 165 15.49 15.41 -5.57
N LEU A 166 15.05 14.39 -6.32
CA LEU A 166 15.93 13.46 -7.06
C LEU A 166 16.46 14.04 -8.38
N ARG A 167 16.11 15.30 -8.71
CA ARG A 167 16.49 15.91 -9.99
C ARG A 167 18.01 15.90 -10.18
N SER A 168 18.45 15.29 -11.29
CA SER A 168 19.83 15.38 -11.74
C SER A 168 20.22 16.85 -12.06
N PRO A 169 21.40 17.32 -11.63
CA PRO A 169 21.85 18.70 -11.89
C PRO A 169 22.07 18.99 -13.39
N ARG A 170 22.04 17.97 -14.25
CA ARG A 170 22.24 18.11 -15.70
C ARG A 170 21.09 18.84 -16.42
N PHE A 171 19.89 18.84 -15.84
CA PHE A 171 18.71 19.46 -16.46
C PHE A 171 18.38 20.82 -15.84
N THR A 172 18.08 21.80 -16.69
CA THR A 172 17.58 23.11 -16.28
C THR A 172 16.28 22.96 -15.47
N LYS A 173 16.13 23.74 -14.40
CA LYS A 173 14.95 23.65 -13.50
C LYS A 173 13.62 23.73 -14.24
N LYS A 174 13.54 24.60 -15.26
CA LYS A 174 12.34 24.83 -16.07
C LYS A 174 11.93 23.59 -16.88
N THR A 175 12.88 22.97 -17.61
CA THR A 175 12.56 21.82 -18.48
C THR A 175 12.14 20.61 -17.67
N PHE A 176 12.76 20.39 -16.50
CA PHE A 176 12.34 19.34 -15.58
C PHE A 176 10.92 19.56 -15.04
N VAL A 177 10.60 20.77 -14.60
CA VAL A 177 9.26 21.10 -14.08
C VAL A 177 8.19 20.97 -15.16
N ILE A 178 8.47 21.44 -16.39
CA ILE A 178 7.54 21.31 -17.52
C ILE A 178 7.29 19.83 -17.84
N GLY A 179 8.35 19.02 -17.98
CA GLY A 179 8.20 17.59 -18.24
C GLY A 179 7.44 16.87 -17.13
N LEU A 180 7.69 17.22 -15.87
CA LEU A 180 6.97 16.68 -14.72
C LEU A 180 5.50 17.08 -14.74
N CYS A 181 5.16 18.34 -15.03
CA CYS A 181 3.77 18.77 -15.18
C CYS A 181 3.06 18.02 -16.31
N VAL A 182 3.70 17.84 -17.46
CA VAL A 182 3.13 17.07 -18.58
C VAL A 182 2.84 15.64 -18.16
N ILE A 183 3.80 14.95 -17.55
CA ILE A 183 3.63 13.56 -17.09
C ILE A 183 2.49 13.46 -16.07
N LEU A 184 2.42 14.36 -15.10
CA LEU A 184 1.36 14.32 -14.08
C LEU A 184 -0.01 14.63 -14.67
N LEU A 185 -0.11 15.61 -15.58
CA LEU A 185 -1.36 15.91 -16.27
C LEU A 185 -1.83 14.71 -17.11
N THR A 186 -0.93 14.10 -17.88
CA THR A 186 -1.25 12.89 -18.65
C THR A 186 -1.67 11.74 -17.74
N ALA A 187 -0.98 11.54 -16.61
CA ALA A 187 -1.33 10.51 -15.64
C ALA A 187 -2.72 10.76 -15.01
N THR A 188 -3.05 12.02 -14.67
CA THR A 188 -4.36 12.38 -14.13
C THR A 188 -5.48 12.14 -15.14
N ALA A 189 -5.28 12.57 -16.40
CA ALA A 189 -6.23 12.35 -17.48
C ALA A 189 -6.43 10.85 -17.74
N PHE A 190 -5.34 10.07 -17.74
CA PHE A 190 -5.40 8.62 -17.91
C PHE A 190 -6.16 7.93 -16.77
N HIS A 191 -5.89 8.32 -15.52
CA HIS A 191 -6.59 7.78 -14.35
C HIS A 191 -8.10 8.05 -14.41
N HIS A 192 -8.50 9.28 -14.73
CA HIS A 192 -9.91 9.63 -14.91
C HIS A 192 -10.54 8.89 -16.10
N GLY A 193 -9.80 8.71 -17.19
CA GLY A 193 -10.23 7.93 -18.36
C GLY A 193 -10.57 6.48 -17.98
N ILE A 194 -9.65 5.77 -17.32
CA ILE A 194 -9.88 4.39 -16.87
C ILE A 194 -11.10 4.31 -15.95
N ARG A 195 -11.19 5.22 -14.96
CA ARG A 195 -12.31 5.22 -14.00
C ARG A 195 -13.64 5.40 -14.71
N ASN A 196 -13.73 6.34 -15.66
CA ASN A 196 -14.96 6.60 -16.39
C ASN A 196 -15.34 5.44 -17.31
N THR A 197 -14.37 4.81 -17.97
CA THR A 197 -14.60 3.60 -18.78
C THR A 197 -15.07 2.44 -17.93
N HIS A 198 -14.44 2.19 -16.78
CA HIS A 198 -14.86 1.14 -15.85
C HIS A 198 -16.29 1.37 -15.33
N LEU A 199 -16.64 2.61 -14.94
CA LEU A 199 -17.99 2.95 -14.51
C LEU A 199 -19.02 2.80 -15.63
N SER A 200 -18.66 3.14 -16.87
CA SER A 200 -19.52 2.99 -18.04
C SER A 200 -19.77 1.51 -18.37
N ILE A 201 -18.73 0.68 -18.32
CA ILE A 201 -18.84 -0.77 -18.49
C ILE A 201 -19.72 -1.35 -17.39
N LYS A 202 -19.48 -0.99 -16.12
CA LYS A 202 -20.29 -1.46 -14.98
C LYS A 202 -21.77 -1.15 -15.19
N LYS A 203 -22.11 0.08 -15.59
CA LYS A 203 -23.49 0.50 -15.85
C LYS A 203 -24.11 -0.31 -17.00
N GLN A 204 -23.37 -0.55 -18.08
CA GLN A 204 -23.83 -1.37 -19.19
C GLN A 204 -24.05 -2.83 -18.78
N THR A 205 -23.15 -3.40 -17.98
CA THR A 205 -23.26 -4.76 -17.45
C THR A 205 -24.45 -4.89 -16.50
N GLU A 206 -24.66 -3.93 -15.59
CA GLU A 206 -25.83 -3.90 -14.69
C GLU A 206 -27.14 -3.87 -15.48
N LEU A 207 -27.25 -3.03 -16.51
CA LEU A 207 -28.42 -2.97 -17.39
C LEU A 207 -28.60 -4.26 -18.20
N TRP A 208 -27.51 -4.85 -18.70
CA TRP A 208 -27.56 -6.12 -19.41
C TRP A 208 -28.06 -7.27 -18.52
N ILE A 209 -27.55 -7.35 -17.29
CA ILE A 209 -28.01 -8.33 -16.29
C ILE A 209 -29.47 -8.06 -15.93
N ALA A 210 -29.87 -6.82 -15.69
CA ALA A 210 -31.24 -6.47 -15.34
C ALA A 210 -32.23 -6.87 -16.45
N ASN A 211 -31.88 -6.63 -17.71
CA ASN A 211 -32.68 -7.04 -18.87
C ASN A 211 -32.72 -8.57 -19.04
N TRP A 212 -31.60 -9.26 -18.79
CA TRP A 212 -31.54 -10.72 -18.86
C TRP A 212 -32.37 -11.39 -17.75
N VAL A 213 -32.36 -10.81 -16.54
CA VAL A 213 -33.17 -11.25 -15.40
C VAL A 213 -34.65 -10.94 -15.63
N SER A 214 -35.00 -9.76 -16.17
CA SER A 214 -36.41 -9.42 -16.48
C SER A 214 -36.99 -10.29 -17.59
N GLN A 215 -36.19 -10.67 -18.60
CA GLN A 215 -36.60 -11.64 -19.63
C GLN A 215 -36.86 -13.04 -19.07
N ARG A 216 -36.16 -13.45 -18.00
CA ARG A 216 -36.40 -14.73 -17.31
C ARG A 216 -37.53 -14.64 -16.27
N THR A 217 -37.76 -13.46 -15.72
CA THR A 217 -38.71 -13.21 -14.63
C THR A 217 -39.87 -12.39 -15.18
N ASP A 218 -40.76 -13.04 -15.91
CA ASP A 218 -42.01 -12.44 -16.37
C ASP A 218 -42.83 -11.97 -15.14
N PRO A 219 -42.97 -10.65 -14.89
CA PRO A 219 -43.64 -10.12 -13.70
C PRO A 219 -45.15 -10.44 -13.68
N LEU A 220 -45.70 -10.90 -14.81
CA LEU A 220 -47.09 -11.32 -14.96
C LEU A 220 -47.27 -12.85 -14.82
N LYS A 221 -46.19 -13.62 -14.59
CA LYS A 221 -46.29 -15.03 -14.20
C LYS A 221 -46.61 -15.17 -12.71
N THR A 222 -47.87 -14.96 -12.37
CA THR A 222 -48.49 -15.29 -11.07
C THR A 222 -48.75 -16.79 -10.89
N ARG A 223 -47.93 -17.65 -11.51
CA ARG A 223 -47.98 -19.11 -11.32
C ARG A 223 -46.62 -19.61 -10.86
N THR A 224 -46.38 -19.53 -9.57
CA THR A 224 -45.52 -20.49 -8.87
C THR A 224 -46.10 -21.87 -9.10
N ALA A 225 -45.29 -22.84 -9.53
CA ALA A 225 -45.69 -24.25 -9.67
C ALA A 225 -45.87 -24.95 -8.31
N LEU A 226 -46.39 -24.23 -7.31
CA LEU A 226 -46.90 -24.74 -6.03
C LEU A 226 -48.23 -25.45 -6.32
N GLY A 227 -48.14 -26.65 -6.87
CA GLY A 227 -49.31 -27.43 -7.28
C GLY A 227 -49.11 -28.37 -8.45
N LYS A 228 -47.91 -28.43 -9.07
CA LYS A 228 -47.57 -29.60 -9.88
C LYS A 228 -47.20 -30.73 -8.92
N VAL A 229 -48.23 -31.47 -8.50
CA VAL A 229 -48.06 -32.80 -7.90
C VAL A 229 -47.29 -33.61 -8.93
N GLY A 230 -45.99 -33.80 -8.70
CA GLY A 230 -45.23 -34.81 -9.41
C GLY A 230 -45.95 -36.13 -9.18
N GLN A 231 -46.27 -36.85 -10.26
CA GLN A 231 -46.84 -38.19 -10.13
C GLN A 231 -45.88 -39.00 -9.27
N LEU A 232 -46.34 -39.37 -8.08
CA LEU A 232 -45.64 -40.26 -7.18
C LEU A 232 -45.33 -41.55 -7.94
N LYS A 233 -44.05 -41.93 -7.91
CA LYS A 233 -43.55 -43.16 -8.50
C LYS A 233 -44.20 -44.34 -7.79
N LEU A 234 -45.27 -44.89 -8.37
CA LEU A 234 -46.05 -46.02 -7.84
C LEU A 234 -45.34 -47.40 -7.97
N SER A 235 -44.03 -47.42 -8.23
CA SER A 235 -43.27 -48.68 -8.35
C SER A 235 -41.97 -48.61 -7.55
N ASP A 236 -41.86 -49.55 -6.60
CA ASP A 236 -40.69 -49.83 -5.77
C ASP A 236 -39.57 -50.59 -6.51
N SER A 237 -39.67 -50.80 -7.82
CA SER A 237 -38.61 -51.47 -8.56
C SER A 237 -37.41 -50.53 -8.80
N ILE A 238 -36.37 -50.68 -7.99
CA ILE A 238 -35.05 -50.05 -8.18
C ILE A 238 -34.28 -50.89 -9.20
N ALA A 239 -34.29 -50.47 -10.47
CA ALA A 239 -33.58 -51.17 -11.54
C ALA A 239 -32.07 -50.82 -11.62
N PHE A 240 -31.60 -49.81 -10.89
CA PHE A 240 -30.18 -49.43 -10.93
C PHE A 240 -29.74 -48.76 -9.62
N ARG A 241 -28.65 -49.26 -9.03
CA ARG A 241 -27.95 -48.68 -7.88
C ARG A 241 -26.51 -48.39 -8.33
N ILE A 242 -26.11 -47.14 -8.27
CA ILE A 242 -24.72 -46.67 -8.48
C ILE A 242 -24.14 -46.37 -7.11
#